data_AF-A0A2T1DUC0-F1
#
_entry.id   AF-A0A2T1DUC0-F1
#
_cell.length_a   1.000
_cell.length_b   1.000
_cell.length_c   1.000
_cell.angle_alpha   90.00
_cell.angle_beta   90.00
_cell.angle_gamma   90.00
#
_symmetry.space_group_name_H-M   'P 1'
#
loop_
_entity.id
_entity.type
_entity.pdbx_description
1 polymer ?
#
loop_
_entity_poly.entity_id
_entity_poly.type
_entity_poly.pdbx_seq_one_letter_code
_entity_poly.pdbx_strand_id
1 'polypeptide(L)'
;MMKHPLLLLSLILNLLLLSCLGYITYKMGYLGRFLIAATGDQFATPTDTLSAQPMWQETVRFQQMIADHHHFKACLFGDSISAQIENTLGNDTYNFAIPGMSTLSLLEQLDALKAVQPTCDLAILAIGTNDAAYRTNEAQFERNLKQIIAILRSSMGTQQIVLLPVFYSTVAASHDPSIAGTLERVEAINARLEQVASKEHLPLQKDATQALFAGQALRADLTVDGVHLNLLGRQIYRTALLRLVHTHEPLHE
;
A
#
# COMPACT_ATOMS: atom_id res chain seq x y z
N MET A 1 0.12 -27.64 -62.71
CA MET A 1 -0.70 -26.46 -62.33
C MET A 1 -1.41 -26.73 -60.99
N MET A 2 -0.72 -26.69 -59.85
CA MET A 2 -1.32 -26.94 -58.51
C MET A 2 -0.64 -26.17 -57.35
N LYS A 3 0.12 -25.08 -57.62
CA LYS A 3 0.88 -24.36 -56.57
C LYS A 3 0.09 -23.25 -55.85
N HIS A 4 -1.03 -22.78 -56.43
CA HIS A 4 -1.82 -21.68 -55.87
C HIS A 4 -2.61 -22.00 -54.59
N PRO A 5 -3.25 -23.17 -54.40
CA PRO A 5 -4.06 -23.41 -53.20
C PRO A 5 -3.20 -23.61 -51.94
N LEU A 6 -1.99 -24.15 -52.07
CA LEU A 6 -1.05 -24.33 -50.96
C LEU A 6 -0.48 -23.01 -50.44
N LEU A 7 -0.24 -22.05 -51.33
CA LEU A 7 0.21 -20.70 -50.96
C LEU A 7 -0.90 -19.93 -50.21
N LEU A 8 -2.14 -20.03 -50.69
CA LEU A 8 -3.28 -19.39 -50.03
C LEU A 8 -3.54 -19.98 -48.63
N LEU A 9 -3.48 -21.31 -48.51
CA LEU A 9 -3.63 -21.98 -47.22
C LEU A 9 -2.52 -21.59 -46.23
N SER A 10 -1.26 -21.53 -46.70
CA SER A 10 -0.13 -21.08 -45.88
C SER A 10 -0.30 -19.64 -45.40
N LEU A 11 -0.77 -18.74 -46.27
CA LEU A 11 -1.01 -17.34 -45.91
C LEU A 11 -2.08 -17.22 -44.81
N ILE A 12 -3.19 -17.95 -44.95
CA ILE A 12 -4.29 -17.95 -43.98
C ILE A 12 -3.82 -18.50 -42.63
N LEU A 13 -3.06 -19.61 -42.64
CA LEU A 13 -2.57 -20.24 -41.42
C LEU A 13 -1.61 -19.31 -40.65
N ASN A 14 -0.72 -18.62 -41.36
CA ASN A 14 0.21 -17.66 -40.77
C ASN A 14 -0.53 -16.43 -40.20
N LEU A 15 -1.56 -15.92 -40.88
CA LEU A 15 -2.40 -14.84 -40.38
C LEU A 15 -3.14 -15.22 -39.10
N LEU A 16 -3.69 -16.43 -39.04
CA LEU A 16 -4.36 -16.95 -37.83
C LEU A 16 -3.37 -17.13 -36.68
N LEU A 17 -2.17 -17.68 -36.97
CA LEU A 17 -1.13 -17.85 -35.96
C LEU A 17 -0.68 -16.51 -35.39
N LEU A 18 -0.40 -15.52 -36.24
CA LEU A 18 0.00 -14.17 -35.83
C LEU A 18 -1.10 -13.46 -35.05
N SER A 19 -2.36 -13.64 -35.44
CA SER A 19 -3.52 -13.07 -34.75
C SER A 19 -3.71 -13.71 -33.37
N CYS A 20 -3.53 -15.03 -33.26
CA CYS A 20 -3.61 -15.76 -31.99
C CYS A 20 -2.45 -15.36 -31.06
N LEU A 21 -1.23 -15.25 -31.60
CA LEU A 21 -0.07 -14.79 -30.85
C LEU A 21 -0.24 -13.33 -30.40
N GLY A 22 -0.79 -12.47 -31.25
CA GLY A 22 -1.14 -11.08 -30.93
C GLY A 22 -2.19 -11.01 -29.82
N TYR A 23 -3.22 -11.86 -29.87
CA TYR A 23 -4.25 -11.94 -28.84
C TYR A 23 -3.71 -12.44 -27.51
N ILE A 24 -2.86 -13.48 -27.52
CA ILE A 24 -2.20 -14.02 -26.32
C ILE A 24 -1.28 -12.96 -25.71
N THR A 25 -0.44 -12.31 -26.51
CA THR A 25 0.49 -11.27 -26.03
C THR A 25 -0.24 -10.02 -25.54
N TYR A 26 -1.40 -9.68 -26.11
CA TYR A 26 -2.30 -8.66 -25.60
C TYR A 26 -2.91 -9.06 -24.24
N LYS A 27 -3.49 -10.26 -24.15
CA LYS A 27 -4.07 -10.80 -22.90
C LYS A 27 -3.04 -10.93 -21.77
N MET A 28 -1.78 -11.23 -22.09
CA MET A 28 -0.69 -11.35 -21.13
C MET A 28 0.04 -10.02 -20.86
N GLY A 29 -0.35 -8.91 -21.50
CA GLY A 29 0.26 -7.59 -21.30
C GLY A 29 1.64 -7.40 -21.93
N TYR A 30 2.14 -8.33 -22.74
CA TYR A 30 3.47 -8.25 -23.39
C TYR A 30 3.54 -7.22 -24.52
N LEU A 31 2.44 -6.99 -25.24
CA LEU A 31 2.37 -5.98 -26.31
C LEU A 31 2.58 -4.55 -25.76
N GLY A 32 2.03 -4.28 -24.57
CA GLY A 32 2.30 -3.04 -23.83
C GLY A 32 3.79 -2.90 -23.48
N ARG A 33 4.45 -3.97 -23.03
CA ARG A 33 5.89 -3.95 -22.70
C ARG A 33 6.77 -3.61 -23.89
N PHE A 34 6.48 -4.15 -25.08
CA PHE A 34 7.25 -3.84 -26.29
C PHE A 34 7.03 -2.41 -26.78
N LEU A 35 5.80 -1.90 -26.71
CA LEU A 35 5.49 -0.52 -27.09
C LEU A 35 6.10 0.49 -26.09
N ILE A 36 6.02 0.22 -24.78
CA ILE A 36 6.62 1.06 -23.73
C ILE A 36 8.15 1.06 -23.81
N ALA A 37 8.78 -0.08 -24.12
CA ALA A 37 10.23 -0.14 -24.34
C ALA A 37 10.67 0.60 -25.62
N ALA A 38 9.81 0.67 -26.63
CA ALA A 38 10.11 1.31 -27.91
C ALA A 38 9.86 2.82 -27.93
N THR A 39 8.96 3.35 -27.10
CA THR A 39 8.63 4.79 -27.10
C THR A 39 9.50 5.64 -26.19
N GLY A 40 10.32 5.05 -25.31
CA GLY A 40 11.25 5.80 -24.46
C GLY A 40 10.58 6.88 -23.60
N ASP A 41 9.25 6.83 -23.44
CA ASP A 41 8.49 7.80 -22.66
C ASP A 41 8.82 7.54 -21.20
N GLN A 42 9.77 8.33 -20.71
CA GLN A 42 9.99 8.57 -19.30
C GLN A 42 8.73 9.23 -18.75
N PHE A 43 7.67 8.44 -18.51
CA PHE A 43 6.63 8.85 -17.59
C PHE A 43 7.36 9.28 -16.32
N ALA A 44 7.32 10.60 -16.02
CA ALA A 44 7.94 11.16 -14.84
C ALA A 44 7.56 10.27 -13.66
N THR A 45 8.55 9.81 -12.90
CA THR A 45 8.30 8.97 -11.71
C THR A 45 7.28 9.72 -10.85
N PRO A 46 6.08 9.15 -10.61
CA PRO A 46 5.08 9.80 -9.79
C PRO A 46 5.71 10.12 -8.44
N THR A 47 5.66 11.37 -7.98
CA THR A 47 6.22 11.76 -6.67
C THR A 47 5.09 12.05 -5.70
N ASP A 48 5.31 11.72 -4.43
CA ASP A 48 4.36 12.10 -3.38
C ASP A 48 4.37 13.63 -3.21
N THR A 49 3.26 14.26 -3.60
CA THR A 49 2.99 15.69 -3.40
C THR A 49 1.77 15.91 -2.52
N LEU A 50 1.30 14.87 -1.83
CA LEU A 50 0.02 14.84 -1.13
C LEU A 50 -0.05 15.91 -0.04
N SER A 51 1.05 16.14 0.70
CA SER A 51 1.10 17.14 1.78
C SER A 51 0.96 18.59 1.31
N ALA A 52 1.21 18.86 0.02
CA ALA A 52 0.97 20.16 -0.59
C ALA A 52 -0.50 20.38 -1.00
N GLN A 53 -1.32 19.32 -0.99
CA GLN A 53 -2.71 19.40 -1.43
C GLN A 53 -3.63 19.98 -0.33
N PRO A 54 -4.53 20.91 -0.65
CA PRO A 54 -5.44 21.51 0.34
C PRO A 54 -6.27 20.48 1.11
N MET A 55 -6.77 19.45 0.43
CA MET A 55 -7.56 18.38 1.06
C MET A 55 -6.78 17.65 2.16
N TRP A 56 -5.49 17.37 1.92
CA TRP A 56 -4.66 16.74 2.93
C TRP A 56 -4.44 17.67 4.12
N GLN A 57 -4.17 18.96 3.87
CA GLN A 57 -3.95 19.95 4.94
C GLN A 57 -5.20 20.14 5.81
N GLU A 58 -6.38 20.18 5.20
CA GLU A 58 -7.66 20.23 5.92
C GLU A 58 -7.89 18.97 6.75
N THR A 59 -7.61 17.79 6.18
CA THR A 59 -7.74 16.51 6.88
C THR A 59 -6.80 16.45 8.09
N VAL A 60 -5.53 16.85 7.93
CA VAL A 60 -4.57 16.88 9.03
C VAL A 60 -4.95 17.90 10.08
N ARG A 61 -5.45 19.09 9.71
CA ARG A 61 -5.96 20.07 10.67
C ARG A 61 -7.15 19.51 11.47
N PHE A 62 -8.04 18.76 10.82
CA PHE A 62 -9.14 18.08 11.51
C PHE A 62 -8.63 17.01 12.48
N GLN A 63 -7.65 16.21 12.07
CA GLN A 63 -6.99 15.24 12.94
C GLN A 63 -6.29 15.90 14.13
N GLN A 64 -5.64 17.07 13.95
CA GLN A 64 -5.05 17.85 15.04
C GLN A 64 -6.11 18.29 16.06
N MET A 65 -7.29 18.74 15.62
CA MET A 65 -8.37 19.12 16.54
C MET A 65 -8.87 17.95 17.38
N ILE A 66 -8.92 16.74 16.80
CA ILE A 66 -9.32 15.52 17.53
C ILE A 66 -8.21 15.05 18.47
N ALA A 67 -6.96 15.16 18.02
CA ALA A 67 -5.79 14.65 18.71
C ALA A 67 -5.26 15.58 19.82
N ASP A 68 -5.80 16.80 19.94
CA ASP A 68 -5.30 17.82 20.88
C ASP A 68 -5.31 17.33 22.33
N HIS A 69 -4.11 17.04 22.84
CA HIS A 69 -3.83 16.42 24.14
C HIS A 69 -4.66 15.15 24.41
N HIS A 70 -5.12 14.47 23.36
CA HIS A 70 -5.92 13.27 23.48
C HIS A 70 -5.04 12.04 23.68
N HIS A 71 -5.54 11.09 24.47
CA HIS A 71 -4.89 9.80 24.68
C HIS A 71 -5.64 8.71 23.93
N PHE A 72 -4.96 8.03 23.02
CA PHE A 72 -5.50 6.91 22.26
C PHE A 72 -4.92 5.59 22.77
N LYS A 73 -5.77 4.59 22.97
CA LYS A 73 -5.35 3.19 23.15
C LYS A 73 -4.68 2.64 21.90
N ALA A 74 -5.18 3.00 20.72
CA ALA A 74 -4.57 2.58 19.46
C ALA A 74 -4.71 3.61 18.34
N CYS A 75 -3.64 3.78 17.56
CA CYS A 75 -3.58 4.66 16.40
C CYS A 75 -3.24 3.84 15.17
N LEU A 76 -4.09 3.89 14.15
CA LEU A 76 -3.80 3.30 12.85
C LEU A 76 -3.27 4.39 11.92
N PHE A 77 -2.03 4.24 11.46
CA PHE A 77 -1.46 5.04 10.40
C PHE A 77 -1.34 4.19 9.13
N GLY A 78 -1.80 4.72 8.01
CA GLY A 78 -1.73 4.04 6.74
C GLY A 78 -2.21 4.90 5.59
N ASP A 79 -2.59 4.25 4.49
CA ASP A 79 -3.03 4.90 3.26
C ASP A 79 -4.53 4.69 2.99
N SER A 80 -4.95 4.75 1.72
CA SER A 80 -6.34 4.57 1.32
C SER A 80 -6.94 3.24 1.77
N ILE A 81 -6.13 2.17 1.86
CA ILE A 81 -6.62 0.85 2.28
C ILE A 81 -7.06 0.90 3.75
N SER A 82 -6.27 1.57 4.59
CA SER A 82 -6.58 1.80 6.01
C SER A 82 -7.67 2.85 6.20
N ALA A 83 -7.67 3.93 5.42
CA ALA A 83 -8.69 4.98 5.53
C ALA A 83 -10.11 4.44 5.30
N GLN A 84 -10.26 3.46 4.40
CA GLN A 84 -11.54 2.84 4.05
C GLN A 84 -12.23 2.04 5.17
N ILE A 85 -11.51 1.73 6.27
CA ILE A 85 -12.14 1.10 7.44
C ILE A 85 -12.56 2.12 8.51
N GLU A 86 -12.29 3.41 8.31
CA GLU A 86 -12.70 4.52 9.18
C GLU A 86 -12.31 4.30 10.66
N ASN A 87 -12.98 4.98 11.60
CA ASN A 87 -12.77 4.83 13.05
C ASN A 87 -13.59 3.66 13.62
N THR A 88 -13.37 2.45 13.10
CA THR A 88 -14.18 1.26 13.46
C THR A 88 -13.47 0.28 14.39
N LEU A 89 -12.31 0.65 14.96
CA LEU A 89 -11.48 -0.23 15.79
C LEU A 89 -11.80 -0.19 17.29
N GLY A 90 -12.82 0.58 17.70
CA GLY A 90 -13.29 0.65 19.08
C GLY A 90 -13.10 2.04 19.70
N ASN A 91 -13.49 2.16 20.98
CA ASN A 91 -13.34 3.40 21.73
C ASN A 91 -11.87 3.72 21.98
N ASP A 92 -11.55 5.02 22.04
CA ASP A 92 -10.19 5.52 22.25
C ASP A 92 -9.19 5.00 21.21
N THR A 93 -9.69 4.60 20.03
CA THR A 93 -8.87 4.30 18.86
C THR A 93 -9.10 5.34 17.79
N TYR A 94 -8.08 5.63 17.00
CA TYR A 94 -8.23 6.56 15.89
C TYR A 94 -7.45 6.14 14.66
N ASN A 95 -8.10 6.29 13.51
CA ASN A 95 -7.55 6.02 12.20
C ASN A 95 -7.05 7.32 11.58
N PHE A 96 -5.73 7.49 11.61
CA PHE A 96 -5.02 8.64 11.03
C PHE A 96 -4.75 8.46 9.53
N ALA A 97 -5.13 7.34 8.92
CA ALA A 97 -4.84 7.10 7.50
C ALA A 97 -5.55 8.09 6.57
N ILE A 98 -4.84 8.54 5.53
CA ILE A 98 -5.37 9.41 4.47
C ILE A 98 -5.13 8.75 3.11
N PRO A 99 -6.10 8.77 2.18
CA PRO A 99 -5.90 8.22 0.84
C PRO A 99 -4.66 8.78 0.12
N GLY A 100 -3.91 7.89 -0.52
CA GLY A 100 -2.70 8.25 -1.30
C GLY A 100 -1.43 8.45 -0.47
N MET A 101 -1.49 8.29 0.87
CA MET A 101 -0.31 8.47 1.72
C MET A 101 0.82 7.51 1.40
N SER A 102 2.04 8.03 1.42
CA SER A 102 3.28 7.27 1.46
C SER A 102 4.00 7.55 2.78
N THR A 103 5.17 6.95 3.00
CA THR A 103 6.01 7.30 4.16
C THR A 103 6.42 8.77 4.19
N LEU A 104 6.48 9.47 3.05
CA LEU A 104 6.82 10.90 3.00
C LEU A 104 5.70 11.75 3.57
N SER A 105 4.48 11.63 3.04
CA SER A 105 3.32 12.37 3.56
C SER A 105 2.94 11.98 4.99
N LEU A 106 3.24 10.74 5.43
CA LEU A 106 3.09 10.36 6.84
C LEU A 106 4.06 11.12 7.76
N LEU A 107 5.29 11.37 7.33
CA LEU A 107 6.21 12.21 8.12
C LEU A 107 5.67 13.62 8.32
N GLU A 108 5.16 14.24 7.26
CA GLU A 108 4.56 15.58 7.33
C GLU A 108 3.32 15.60 8.25
N GLN A 109 2.50 14.54 8.20
CA GLN A 109 1.34 14.39 9.10
C GLN A 109 1.79 14.32 10.56
N LEU A 110 2.77 13.46 10.87
CA LEU A 110 3.29 13.30 12.23
C LEU A 110 3.97 14.58 12.73
N ASP A 111 4.64 15.32 11.86
CA ASP A 111 5.24 16.62 12.21
C ASP A 111 4.18 17.64 12.61
N ALA A 112 3.03 17.64 11.96
CA ALA A 112 1.89 18.47 12.35
C ALA A 112 1.24 17.97 13.66
N LEU A 113 1.04 16.66 13.82
CA LEU A 113 0.40 16.08 15.00
C LEU A 113 1.21 16.30 16.29
N LYS A 114 2.55 16.30 16.22
CA LYS A 114 3.39 16.54 17.42
C LYS A 114 3.08 17.87 18.11
N ALA A 115 2.59 18.88 17.37
CA ALA A 115 2.29 20.21 17.91
C ALA A 115 1.12 20.19 18.91
N VAL A 116 0.23 19.20 18.80
CA VAL A 116 -0.95 19.06 19.67
C VAL A 116 -0.79 17.94 20.68
N GLN A 117 0.41 17.37 20.79
CA GLN A 117 0.84 16.42 21.84
C GLN A 117 -0.13 15.26 22.12
N PRO A 118 -0.62 14.52 21.08
CA PRO A 118 -1.40 13.31 21.33
C PRO A 118 -0.52 12.23 21.94
N THR A 119 -1.12 11.32 22.69
CA THR A 119 -0.44 10.09 23.14
C THR A 119 -1.13 8.86 22.56
N CYS A 120 -0.36 7.80 22.34
CA CYS A 120 -0.87 6.57 21.76
C CYS A 120 -0.22 5.34 22.41
N ASP A 121 -0.97 4.39 22.96
CA ASP A 121 -0.33 3.19 23.53
C ASP A 121 0.20 2.24 22.44
N LEU A 122 -0.64 1.94 21.45
CA LEU A 122 -0.33 1.10 20.30
C LEU A 122 -0.42 1.88 18.98
N ALA A 123 0.70 2.01 18.25
CA ALA A 123 0.67 2.45 16.85
C ALA A 123 0.73 1.24 15.90
N ILE A 124 -0.23 1.14 14.98
CA ILE A 124 -0.23 0.18 13.89
C ILE A 124 0.14 0.91 12.61
N LEU A 125 1.24 0.52 11.98
CA LEU A 125 1.72 1.10 10.72
C LEU A 125 1.41 0.16 9.55
N ALA A 126 0.53 0.60 8.67
CA ALA A 126 0.16 -0.07 7.42
C ALA A 126 0.36 0.87 6.23
N ILE A 127 1.62 1.11 5.89
CA ILE A 127 2.05 2.12 4.91
C ILE A 127 3.11 1.52 3.97
N GLY A 128 3.19 2.03 2.75
CA GLY A 128 4.22 1.63 1.77
C GLY A 128 3.68 1.29 0.38
N THR A 129 2.36 1.11 0.22
CA THR A 129 1.78 0.73 -1.08
C THR A 129 1.95 1.87 -2.08
N ASN A 130 1.76 3.12 -1.64
CA ASN A 130 2.04 4.28 -2.47
C ASN A 130 3.54 4.58 -2.61
N ASP A 131 4.41 4.23 -1.66
CA ASP A 131 5.86 4.30 -1.86
C ASP A 131 6.31 3.42 -3.05
N ALA A 132 5.68 2.26 -3.21
CA ALA A 132 5.88 1.42 -4.39
C ALA A 132 5.35 2.10 -5.66
N ALA A 133 4.15 2.67 -5.65
CA ALA A 133 3.58 3.37 -6.81
C ALA A 133 4.40 4.61 -7.21
N TYR A 134 4.85 5.40 -6.24
CA TYR A 134 5.68 6.60 -6.41
C TYR A 134 7.16 6.28 -6.69
N ARG A 135 7.52 4.99 -6.75
CA ARG A 135 8.90 4.54 -6.96
C ARG A 135 9.90 5.18 -5.99
N THR A 136 9.45 5.45 -4.76
CA THR A 136 10.29 5.94 -3.66
C THR A 136 11.48 5.01 -3.51
N ASN A 137 12.72 5.51 -3.52
CA ASN A 137 13.91 4.67 -3.34
C ASN A 137 13.87 3.94 -1.98
N GLU A 138 14.27 2.68 -1.94
CA GLU A 138 14.40 1.82 -0.76
C GLU A 138 15.11 2.50 0.42
N ALA A 139 16.20 3.21 0.15
CA ALA A 139 16.96 3.92 1.16
C ALA A 139 16.19 5.13 1.71
N GLN A 140 15.38 5.79 0.86
CA GLN A 140 14.49 6.85 1.31
C GLN A 140 13.35 6.29 2.14
N PHE A 141 12.72 5.18 1.70
CA PHE A 141 11.70 4.47 2.47
C PHE A 141 12.23 4.05 3.85
N GLU A 142 13.43 3.44 3.92
CA GLU A 142 14.06 3.05 5.18
C GLU A 142 14.29 4.26 6.10
N ARG A 143 14.82 5.37 5.56
CA ARG A 143 15.02 6.60 6.35
C ARG A 143 13.70 7.15 6.87
N ASN A 144 12.68 7.23 6.02
CA ASN A 144 11.37 7.75 6.41
C ASN A 144 10.73 6.90 7.49
N LEU A 145 10.73 5.58 7.31
CA LEU A 145 10.14 4.65 8.26
C LEU A 145 10.82 4.73 9.63
N LYS A 146 12.16 4.81 9.67
CA LYS A 146 12.91 5.02 10.92
C LYS A 146 12.54 6.33 11.62
N GLN A 147 12.38 7.41 10.85
CA GLN A 147 11.98 8.70 11.40
C GLN A 147 10.53 8.68 11.91
N ILE A 148 9.60 8.02 11.19
CA ILE A 148 8.23 7.76 11.65
C ILE A 148 8.25 7.06 13.01
N ILE A 149 8.99 5.95 13.12
CA ILE A 149 9.14 5.17 14.36
C ILE A 149 9.70 6.04 15.50
N ALA A 150 10.72 6.86 15.22
CA ALA A 150 11.30 7.76 16.20
C ALA A 150 10.31 8.83 16.69
N ILE A 151 9.51 9.41 15.80
CA ILE A 151 8.48 10.41 16.16
C ILE A 151 7.39 9.76 17.01
N LEU A 152 6.90 8.58 16.64
CA LEU A 152 5.89 7.86 17.41
C LEU A 152 6.36 7.60 18.85
N ARG A 153 7.60 7.09 19.02
CA ARG A 153 8.18 6.85 20.35
C ARG A 153 8.37 8.14 21.16
N SER A 154 8.96 9.18 20.55
CA SER A 154 9.41 10.37 21.28
C SER A 154 8.34 11.44 21.47
N SER A 155 7.48 11.65 20.48
CA SER A 155 6.52 12.76 20.45
C SER A 155 5.10 12.31 20.78
N MET A 156 4.74 11.07 20.44
CA MET A 156 3.42 10.50 20.78
C MET A 156 3.45 9.55 21.97
N GLY A 157 4.61 9.40 22.65
CA GLY A 157 4.77 8.51 23.79
C GLY A 157 4.44 7.05 23.48
N THR A 158 4.61 6.62 22.22
CA THR A 158 4.13 5.30 21.79
C THR A 158 4.90 4.18 22.44
N GLN A 159 4.19 3.34 23.20
CA GLN A 159 4.77 2.21 23.93
C GLN A 159 5.02 1.02 23.00
N GLN A 160 4.08 0.76 22.09
CA GLN A 160 4.10 -0.39 21.20
C GLN A 160 3.89 0.05 19.76
N ILE A 161 4.78 -0.39 18.87
CA ILE A 161 4.65 -0.13 17.43
C ILE A 161 4.61 -1.47 16.72
N VAL A 162 3.55 -1.68 15.94
CA VAL A 162 3.35 -2.88 15.12
C VAL A 162 3.40 -2.49 13.65
N LEU A 163 4.20 -3.22 12.88
CA LEU A 163 4.27 -3.07 11.43
C LEU A 163 3.37 -4.11 10.75
N LEU A 164 2.64 -3.69 9.73
CA LEU A 164 1.98 -4.58 8.78
C LEU A 164 2.76 -4.61 7.46
N PRO A 165 2.79 -5.76 6.75
CA PRO A 165 3.35 -5.81 5.41
C PRO A 165 2.68 -4.79 4.49
N VAL A 166 3.46 -4.24 3.56
CA VAL A 166 2.94 -3.45 2.45
C VAL A 166 2.00 -4.32 1.63
N PHE A 167 0.82 -3.77 1.34
CA PHE A 167 -0.23 -4.51 0.63
C PHE A 167 0.15 -4.65 -0.84
N TYR A 168 0.08 -5.89 -1.33
CA TYR A 168 0.14 -6.17 -2.75
C TYR A 168 -1.15 -5.74 -3.45
N SER A 169 -1.04 -5.39 -4.72
CA SER A 169 -2.17 -5.29 -5.64
C SER A 169 -2.47 -6.66 -6.25
N THR A 170 -3.53 -6.75 -7.05
CA THR A 170 -3.74 -7.91 -7.93
C THR A 170 -2.65 -7.96 -9.00
N VAL A 171 -2.38 -9.14 -9.56
CA VAL A 171 -1.45 -9.28 -10.70
C VAL A 171 -1.83 -8.34 -11.86
N ALA A 172 -3.12 -8.21 -12.16
CA ALA A 172 -3.61 -7.35 -13.23
C ALA A 172 -3.31 -5.87 -12.95
N ALA A 173 -3.65 -5.36 -11.76
CA ALA A 173 -3.39 -3.96 -11.40
C ALA A 173 -1.88 -3.65 -11.31
N SER A 174 -1.05 -4.62 -10.89
CA SER A 174 0.40 -4.45 -10.81
C SER A 174 1.09 -4.23 -12.16
N HIS A 175 0.41 -4.52 -13.27
CA HIS A 175 0.90 -4.25 -14.62
C HIS A 175 0.52 -2.86 -15.14
N ASP A 176 -0.36 -2.14 -14.43
CA ASP A 176 -0.76 -0.78 -14.77
C ASP A 176 -0.13 0.22 -13.77
N PRO A 177 0.94 0.93 -14.17
CA PRO A 177 1.62 1.87 -13.29
C PRO A 177 0.79 3.12 -12.94
N SER A 178 -0.36 3.34 -13.60
CA SER A 178 -1.30 4.39 -13.21
C SER A 178 -2.23 3.96 -12.06
N ILE A 179 -2.30 2.66 -11.78
CA ILE A 179 -3.18 2.08 -10.75
C ILE A 179 -2.36 1.65 -9.53
N ALA A 180 -1.23 0.96 -9.72
CA ALA A 180 -0.45 0.39 -8.62
C ALA A 180 1.06 0.33 -8.91
N GLY A 181 1.84 0.23 -7.84
CA GLY A 181 3.21 -0.28 -7.94
C GLY A 181 3.23 -1.72 -8.44
N THR A 182 4.31 -2.11 -9.12
CA THR A 182 4.51 -3.50 -9.54
C THR A 182 4.68 -4.41 -8.32
N LEU A 183 4.38 -5.71 -8.45
CA LEU A 183 4.60 -6.66 -7.35
C LEU A 183 6.06 -6.69 -6.91
N GLU A 184 7.01 -6.68 -7.85
CA GLU A 184 8.45 -6.62 -7.57
C GLU A 184 8.82 -5.37 -6.74
N ARG A 185 8.21 -4.22 -7.04
CA ARG A 185 8.44 -3.01 -6.26
C ARG A 185 7.92 -3.16 -4.83
N VAL A 186 6.72 -3.73 -4.66
CA VAL A 186 6.13 -4.00 -3.34
C VAL A 186 6.98 -5.01 -2.57
N GLU A 187 7.49 -6.06 -3.21
CA GLU A 187 8.43 -7.01 -2.59
C GLU A 187 9.71 -6.31 -2.10
N ALA A 188 10.30 -5.45 -2.92
CA ALA A 188 11.51 -4.72 -2.55
C ALA A 188 11.26 -3.77 -1.36
N ILE A 189 10.11 -3.10 -1.30
CA ILE A 189 9.72 -2.29 -0.14
C ILE A 189 9.48 -3.20 1.09
N ASN A 190 8.77 -4.32 0.95
CA ASN A 190 8.56 -5.27 2.04
C ASN A 190 9.88 -5.84 2.59
N ALA A 191 10.85 -6.16 1.73
CA ALA A 191 12.17 -6.59 2.16
C ALA A 191 12.89 -5.50 2.99
N ARG A 192 12.71 -4.23 2.66
CA ARG A 192 13.24 -3.10 3.47
C ARG A 192 12.48 -2.90 4.76
N LEU A 193 11.15 -3.00 4.73
CA LEU A 193 10.30 -2.98 5.92
C LEU A 193 10.75 -4.05 6.92
N GLU A 194 11.00 -5.28 6.46
CA GLU A 194 11.52 -6.39 7.27
C GLU A 194 12.88 -6.08 7.91
N GLN A 195 13.80 -5.49 7.14
CA GLN A 195 15.09 -5.08 7.66
C GLN A 195 14.96 -3.99 8.74
N VAL A 196 14.08 -3.01 8.54
CA VAL A 196 13.81 -1.97 9.54
C VAL A 196 13.17 -2.58 10.78
N ALA A 197 12.15 -3.43 10.62
CA ALA A 197 11.49 -4.14 11.72
C ALA A 197 12.51 -4.88 12.60
N SER A 198 13.43 -5.62 11.97
CA SER A 198 14.48 -6.36 12.67
C SER A 198 15.45 -5.44 13.42
N LYS A 199 15.94 -4.38 12.76
CA LYS A 199 16.88 -3.40 13.35
C LYS A 199 16.26 -2.60 14.51
N GLU A 200 14.98 -2.25 14.40
CA GLU A 200 14.24 -1.45 15.39
C GLU A 200 13.54 -2.31 16.45
N HIS A 201 13.72 -3.63 16.38
CA HIS A 201 13.11 -4.64 17.26
C HIS A 201 11.58 -4.53 17.34
N LEU A 202 10.93 -4.32 16.19
CA LEU A 202 9.48 -4.18 16.08
C LEU A 202 8.83 -5.47 15.57
N PRO A 203 7.66 -5.85 16.10
CA PRO A 203 6.87 -6.93 15.53
C PRO A 203 6.36 -6.56 14.13
N LEU A 204 6.61 -7.45 13.17
CA LEU A 204 6.03 -7.42 11.83
C LEU A 204 4.97 -8.52 11.71
N GLN A 205 3.70 -8.13 11.67
CA GLN A 205 2.56 -9.06 11.74
C GLN A 205 2.17 -9.54 10.34
N LYS A 206 3.02 -10.38 9.72
CA LYS A 206 2.78 -10.90 8.36
C LYS A 206 1.48 -11.70 8.27
N ASP A 207 1.17 -12.49 9.30
CA ASP A 207 0.00 -13.36 9.32
C ASP A 207 -1.32 -12.59 9.47
N ALA A 208 -1.28 -11.36 9.99
CA ALA A 208 -2.49 -10.56 10.23
C ALA A 208 -3.22 -10.25 8.91
N THR A 209 -2.50 -9.98 7.83
CA THR A 209 -3.09 -9.60 6.53
C THR A 209 -3.06 -10.73 5.50
N GLN A 210 -2.46 -11.88 5.81
CA GLN A 210 -2.25 -12.99 4.86
C GLN A 210 -3.54 -13.47 4.19
N ALA A 211 -4.68 -13.42 4.89
CA ALA A 211 -5.98 -13.85 4.35
C ALA A 211 -6.48 -13.02 3.15
N LEU A 212 -5.93 -11.83 2.95
CA LEU A 212 -6.24 -10.96 1.81
C LEU A 212 -5.54 -11.42 0.52
N PHE A 213 -4.45 -12.19 0.63
CA PHE A 213 -3.57 -12.48 -0.47
C PHE A 213 -3.61 -13.96 -0.89
N ALA A 214 -3.37 -14.21 -2.17
CA ALA A 214 -3.04 -15.52 -2.72
C ALA A 214 -1.56 -15.48 -3.13
N GLY A 215 -0.68 -15.92 -2.24
CA GLY A 215 0.75 -15.65 -2.38
C GLY A 215 1.03 -14.15 -2.23
N GLN A 216 1.72 -13.56 -3.20
CA GLN A 216 2.11 -12.14 -3.22
C GLN A 216 1.20 -11.28 -4.11
N ALA A 217 -0.06 -11.66 -4.23
CA ALA A 217 -1.05 -10.90 -4.97
C ALA A 217 -2.35 -10.81 -4.18
N LEU A 218 -2.97 -9.63 -4.20
CA LEU A 218 -4.30 -9.45 -3.63
C LEU A 218 -5.28 -10.37 -4.35
N ARG A 219 -6.14 -11.03 -3.58
CA ARG A 219 -7.19 -11.87 -4.17
C ARG A 219 -8.18 -11.00 -4.93
N ALA A 220 -8.47 -11.36 -6.17
CA ALA A 220 -9.35 -10.58 -7.04
C ALA A 220 -10.80 -10.48 -6.52
N ASP A 221 -11.26 -11.43 -5.70
CA ASP A 221 -12.58 -11.42 -5.08
C ASP A 221 -12.68 -10.50 -3.85
N LEU A 222 -11.58 -9.90 -3.41
CA LEU A 222 -11.50 -9.03 -2.22
C LEU A 222 -11.26 -7.54 -2.55
N THR A 223 -11.31 -7.18 -3.83
CA THR A 223 -10.98 -5.82 -4.31
C THR A 223 -12.03 -5.27 -5.27
N VAL A 224 -12.07 -3.95 -5.42
CA VAL A 224 -12.94 -3.25 -6.38
C VAL A 224 -12.22 -2.85 -7.66
N ASP A 225 -10.91 -2.61 -7.60
CA ASP A 225 -10.10 -2.07 -8.69
C ASP A 225 -8.71 -2.74 -8.82
N GLY A 226 -8.44 -3.74 -7.99
CA GLY A 226 -7.16 -4.42 -7.92
C GLY A 226 -6.20 -3.87 -6.87
N VAL A 227 -6.57 -2.83 -6.12
CA VAL A 227 -5.78 -2.24 -5.03
C VAL A 227 -6.64 -2.09 -3.77
N HIS A 228 -7.77 -1.40 -3.88
CA HIS A 228 -8.65 -1.10 -2.76
C HIS A 228 -9.56 -2.26 -2.43
N LEU A 229 -9.81 -2.45 -1.14
CA LEU A 229 -10.58 -3.57 -0.65
C LEU A 229 -12.08 -3.35 -0.89
N ASN A 230 -12.76 -4.39 -1.37
CA ASN A 230 -14.22 -4.42 -1.36
C ASN A 230 -14.74 -4.67 0.06
N LEU A 231 -16.08 -4.75 0.23
CA LEU A 231 -16.68 -4.93 1.55
C LEU A 231 -16.12 -6.14 2.31
N LEU A 232 -15.96 -7.29 1.63
CA LEU A 232 -15.45 -8.51 2.25
C LEU A 232 -13.96 -8.36 2.62
N GLY A 233 -13.14 -7.78 1.73
CA GLY A 233 -11.74 -7.49 2.01
C GLY A 233 -11.59 -6.59 3.24
N ARG A 234 -12.41 -5.53 3.34
CA ARG A 234 -12.39 -4.61 4.49
C ARG A 234 -12.80 -5.29 5.79
N GLN A 235 -13.77 -6.21 5.75
CA GLN A 235 -14.15 -6.99 6.93
C GLN A 235 -12.99 -7.86 7.42
N ILE A 236 -12.31 -8.57 6.51
CA ILE A 236 -11.13 -9.38 6.84
C ILE A 236 -10.03 -8.50 7.45
N TYR A 237 -9.72 -7.38 6.81
CA TYR A 237 -8.67 -6.48 7.28
C TYR A 237 -9.01 -5.86 8.65
N ARG A 238 -10.23 -5.37 8.83
CA ARG A 238 -10.72 -4.84 10.10
C ARG A 238 -10.65 -5.88 11.22
N THR A 239 -11.04 -7.13 10.95
CA THR A 239 -10.93 -8.21 11.94
C THR A 239 -9.49 -8.46 12.35
N ALA A 240 -8.54 -8.40 11.42
CA ALA A 240 -7.12 -8.52 11.74
C ALA A 240 -6.63 -7.37 12.64
N LEU A 241 -6.98 -6.13 12.30
CA LEU A 241 -6.63 -4.96 13.10
C LEU A 241 -7.25 -5.00 14.50
N LEU A 242 -8.52 -5.40 14.62
CA LEU A 242 -9.16 -5.58 15.92
C LEU A 242 -8.40 -6.59 16.78
N ARG A 243 -7.93 -7.72 16.22
CA ARG A 243 -7.13 -8.67 17.00
C ARG A 243 -5.86 -8.01 17.55
N LEU A 244 -5.18 -7.20 16.75
CA LEU A 244 -3.99 -6.47 17.19
C LEU A 244 -4.30 -5.47 18.30
N VAL A 245 -5.43 -4.76 18.22
CA VAL A 245 -5.85 -3.85 19.30
C VAL A 245 -6.11 -4.63 20.60
N HIS A 246 -6.87 -5.73 20.54
CA HIS A 246 -7.21 -6.51 21.74
C HIS A 246 -6.02 -7.26 22.35
N THR A 247 -5.07 -7.75 21.55
CA THR A 247 -3.89 -8.47 22.08
C THR A 247 -2.92 -7.56 22.85
N HIS A 248 -3.03 -6.25 22.66
CA HIS A 248 -2.16 -5.27 23.30
C HIS A 248 -2.93 -4.35 24.26
N GLU A 249 -4.15 -4.71 24.64
CA GLU A 249 -4.80 -4.06 25.79
C GLU A 249 -3.97 -4.36 27.05
N PRO A 250 -3.61 -3.36 27.86
CA PRO A 250 -2.98 -3.60 29.14
C PRO A 250 -3.92 -4.46 29.99
N LEU A 251 -3.39 -5.55 30.56
CA LEU A 251 -4.09 -6.31 31.58
C LEU A 251 -4.34 -5.35 32.75
N HIS A 252 -5.59 -4.91 32.89
CA HIS A 252 -6.03 -4.21 34.09
C HIS A 252 -6.03 -5.23 35.24
N GLU A 253 -4.98 -5.21 36.07
CA GLU A 253 -5.00 -5.75 37.44
C GLU A 253 -5.68 -4.77 38.39
#